data_AF-A0A1J5BUY7-F1
#
_entry.id   AF-A0A1J5BUY7-F1
#
_cell.length_a   1.000
_cell.length_b   1.000
_cell.length_c   1.000
_cell.angle_alpha   90.00
_cell.angle_beta   90.00
_cell.angle_gamma   90.00
#
_symmetry.space_group_name_H-M   'P 1'
#
loop_
_entity.id
_entity.type
_entity.pdbx_description
1 polymer ?
#
loop_
_entity_poly.entity_id
_entity_poly.type
_entity_poly.pdbx_seq_one_letter_code
_entity_poly.pdbx_strand_id
1 'polypeptide(L)' 'MTLDAELEALSIDSLGVAELLFNVEDEFHITLSPDAVDLHTLGDVVRFIDELFAEQQGNTSNTSNTTQKSALMPPGVAAS' A
#
# COMPACT_ATOMS: atom_id res chain seq x y z
N MET A 1 3.05 13.11 -22.82
CA MET A 1 2.00 13.20 -21.79
C MET A 1 2.57 13.99 -20.63
N THR A 2 1.81 14.95 -20.09
CA THR A 2 2.19 15.76 -18.93
C THR A 2 1.40 15.30 -17.71
N LEU A 3 2.01 15.26 -16.53
CA LEU A 3 1.33 14.84 -15.30
C LEU A 3 0.22 15.83 -14.90
N ASP A 4 0.32 17.08 -15.31
CA ASP A 4 -0.69 18.12 -15.06
C ASP A 4 -1.95 17.98 -15.93
N ALA A 5 -2.02 16.96 -16.79
CA ALA A 5 -3.20 16.73 -17.62
C ALA A 5 -4.38 16.27 -16.75
N GLU A 6 -5.50 16.98 -16.87
CA GLU A 6 -6.78 16.58 -16.27
C GLU A 6 -7.26 15.26 -16.86
N LEU A 7 -7.86 14.42 -16.02
CA LEU A 7 -8.41 13.13 -16.45
C LEU A 7 -9.52 13.32 -17.50
N GLU A 8 -10.37 14.32 -17.34
CA GLU A 8 -11.39 14.68 -18.35
C GLU A 8 -10.76 15.10 -19.68
N ALA A 9 -9.64 15.81 -19.66
CA ALA A 9 -8.91 16.21 -20.88
C ALA A 9 -8.27 15.02 -21.60
N LEU A 10 -8.08 13.89 -20.89
CA LEU A 10 -7.65 12.61 -21.44
C LEU A 10 -8.84 11.71 -21.85
N SER A 11 -10.07 12.23 -21.87
CA SER A 11 -11.31 11.47 -22.07
C SER A 11 -11.51 10.34 -21.06
N ILE A 12 -11.00 10.52 -19.83
CA ILE A 12 -11.26 9.61 -18.72
C ILE A 12 -12.45 10.17 -17.94
N ASP A 13 -13.64 9.66 -18.25
CA ASP A 13 -14.87 9.90 -17.51
C ASP A 13 -14.88 9.16 -16.15
N SER A 14 -15.91 9.35 -15.32
CA SER A 14 -16.05 8.66 -14.03
C SER A 14 -15.98 7.13 -14.10
N LEU A 15 -16.43 6.53 -15.23
CA LEU A 15 -16.26 5.09 -15.49
C LEU A 15 -14.80 4.73 -15.78
N GLY A 16 -14.09 5.54 -16.56
CA GLY A 16 -12.67 5.34 -16.84
C GLY A 16 -11.81 5.47 -15.59
N VAL A 17 -12.19 6.36 -14.67
CA VAL A 17 -11.57 6.46 -13.33
C VAL A 17 -11.80 5.18 -12.54
N ALA A 18 -13.04 4.64 -12.52
CA ALA A 18 -13.32 3.38 -11.83
C ALA A 18 -12.52 2.20 -12.43
N GLU A 19 -12.41 2.10 -13.76
CA GLU A 19 -11.58 1.09 -14.43
C GLU A 19 -10.09 1.24 -14.12
N LEU A 20 -9.59 2.47 -14.05
CA LEU A 20 -8.22 2.75 -13.65
C LEU A 20 -7.95 2.29 -12.22
N LEU A 21 -8.84 2.61 -11.28
CA LEU A 21 -8.72 2.15 -9.89
C LEU A 21 -8.73 0.63 -9.81
N PHE A 22 -9.65 -0.04 -10.51
CA PHE A 22 -9.70 -1.51 -10.52
C PHE A 22 -8.43 -2.15 -11.09
N ASN A 23 -7.87 -1.61 -12.18
CA ASN A 23 -6.62 -2.11 -12.74
C ASN A 23 -5.43 -1.90 -11.79
N VAL A 24 -5.41 -0.78 -11.06
CA VAL A 24 -4.38 -0.48 -10.04
C VAL A 24 -4.52 -1.41 -8.83
N GLU A 25 -5.74 -1.67 -8.35
CA GLU A 25 -6.00 -2.64 -7.29
C GLU A 25 -5.56 -4.05 -7.67
N ASP A 26 -5.84 -4.49 -8.90
CA ASP A 26 -5.46 -5.82 -9.39
C ASP A 26 -3.94 -5.95 -9.61
N GLU A 27 -3.30 -4.97 -10.26
CA GLU A 27 -1.85 -4.98 -10.55
C GLU A 27 -1.01 -4.90 -9.27
N PHE A 28 -1.43 -4.09 -8.30
CA PHE A 28 -0.68 -3.89 -7.06
C PHE A 28 -1.21 -4.70 -5.87
N HIS A 29 -2.30 -5.44 -6.06
CA HIS A 29 -2.97 -6.23 -5.02
C HIS A 29 -3.31 -5.41 -3.76
N ILE A 30 -3.77 -4.17 -3.96
CA ILE A 30 -4.17 -3.23 -2.92
C ILE A 30 -5.69 -3.03 -2.91
N THR A 31 -6.21 -2.36 -1.88
CA THR A 31 -7.63 -1.99 -1.78
C THR A 31 -7.76 -0.49 -1.62
N LEU A 32 -8.45 0.16 -2.55
CA LEU A 32 -8.65 1.60 -2.64
C LEU A 32 -10.09 1.93 -2.25
N SER A 33 -10.29 2.83 -1.30
CA SER A 33 -11.64 3.31 -0.97
C SER A 33 -12.12 4.28 -2.04
N PRO A 34 -13.29 4.07 -2.66
CA PRO A 34 -13.82 4.95 -3.71
C PRO A 34 -14.17 6.36 -3.20
N ASP A 35 -14.39 6.52 -1.89
CA ASP A 35 -14.62 7.80 -1.22
C ASP A 35 -13.31 8.56 -0.90
N ALA A 36 -12.16 7.90 -0.96
CA ALA A 36 -10.90 8.46 -0.47
C ALA A 36 -10.10 9.21 -1.55
N VAL A 37 -10.60 9.26 -2.77
CA VAL A 37 -9.76 9.46 -3.96
C VAL A 37 -10.34 10.59 -4.82
N ASP A 38 -9.94 11.83 -4.50
CA ASP A 38 -10.27 13.03 -5.29
C ASP A 38 -9.15 13.25 -6.33
N LEU A 39 -9.20 12.49 -7.43
CA LEU A 39 -8.21 12.52 -8.49
C LEU A 39 -8.69 13.42 -9.63
N HIS A 40 -7.95 14.50 -9.89
CA HIS A 40 -8.25 15.42 -10.97
C HIS A 40 -7.28 15.28 -12.15
N THR A 41 -6.02 14.96 -11.86
CA THR A 41 -4.96 14.88 -12.87
C THR A 41 -4.26 13.52 -12.89
N LEU A 42 -3.56 13.24 -13.99
CA LEU A 42 -2.69 12.05 -14.07
C LEU A 42 -1.59 12.09 -12.98
N GLY A 43 -1.11 13.27 -12.62
CA GLY A 43 -0.13 13.46 -11.55
C GLY A 43 -0.66 13.10 -10.18
N ASP A 44 -1.94 13.38 -9.90
CA ASP A 44 -2.59 12.96 -8.65
C ASP A 44 -2.67 11.43 -8.57
N VAL A 45 -2.98 10.76 -9.69
CA VAL A 45 -3.01 9.27 -9.76
C VAL A 45 -1.63 8.70 -9.42
N VAL A 46 -0.58 9.22 -10.06
CA VAL A 46 0.79 8.73 -9.86
C VAL A 46 1.24 8.95 -8.42
N ARG A 47 1.02 10.16 -7.88
CA ARG A 47 1.38 10.47 -6.49
C ARG A 47 0.63 9.57 -5.51
N PHE A 48 -0.65 9.32 -5.74
CA PHE A 48 -1.47 8.46 -4.90
C PHE A 48 -0.93 7.02 -4.85
N ILE A 49 -0.55 6.47 -6.01
CA ILE A 49 0.08 5.14 -6.08
C ILE A 49 1.43 5.12 -5.34
N ASP A 50 2.27 6.13 -5.56
CA ASP A 50 3.58 6.24 -4.89
C ASP A 50 3.44 6.31 -3.36
N GLU A 51 2.45 7.05 -2.85
CA GLU A 51 2.16 7.16 -1.41
C GLU A 51 1.77 5.79 -0.82
N LEU A 52 0.88 5.05 -1.50
CA LEU A 52 0.47 3.71 -1.06
C LEU A 52 1.63 2.72 -1.00
N PHE A 53 2.53 2.79 -1.99
CA PHE A 53 3.74 1.97 -1.98
C PHE A 53 4.69 2.33 -0.83
N ALA A 54 4.85 3.62 -0.54
CA ALA A 54 5.66 4.08 0.58
C ALA A 54 5.09 3.61 1.93
N GLU A 55 3.77 3.66 2.10
CA GLU A 55 3.06 3.16 3.29
C GLU A 55 3.21 1.63 3.45
N GLN A 56 3.08 0.88 2.35
CA GLN A 56 3.25 -0.57 2.34
C GLN A 56 4.67 -0.99 2.78
N GLN A 57 5.70 -0.32 2.26
CA GLN A 57 7.09 -0.59 2.62
C GLN A 57 7.39 -0.23 4.08
N GLY A 58 6.82 0.86 4.59
CA GLY A 58 6.93 1.26 5.99
C GLY A 58 6.36 0.22 6.97
N ASN A 59 5.30 -0.50 6.57
CA ASN A 59 4.64 -1.48 7.43
C ASN A 59 5.36 -2.85 7.49
N THR A 60 6.22 -3.16 6.51
CA THR A 60 7.01 -4.41 6.51
C THR A 60 8.21 -4.41 7.48
N SER A 61 8.53 -3.27 8.08
CA SER A 61 9.71 -3.12 8.95
C SER A 61 9.47 -3.43 10.44
N ASN A 62 8.26 -3.87 10.86
CA ASN A 62 7.93 -4.06 12.29
C ASN A 62 7.65 -5.52 12.71
N THR A 63 8.14 -6.51 11.95
CA THR A 63 8.06 -7.94 12.35
C THR A 63 9.44 -8.59 12.43
N SER A 64 10.36 -7.98 13.19
CA SER A 64 11.64 -8.62 13.53
C SER A 64 12.06 -8.38 14.97
N ASN A 65 11.12 -8.55 15.91
CA ASN A 65 11.45 -8.85 17.31
C ASN A 65 11.21 -10.34 17.57
N THR A 66 11.88 -11.18 16.77
CA THR A 66 12.02 -12.61 17.00
C THR A 66 12.88 -12.82 18.25
N THR A 67 12.25 -13.36 19.30
CA THR A 67 12.75 -14.44 20.15
C THR A 67 14.12 -14.99 19.75
N GLN A 68 15.25 -14.39 20.13
CA GLN A 68 16.56 -15.05 20.25
C GLN A 68 17.56 -14.17 21.01
N LYS A 69 17.65 -14.32 22.34
CA LYS A 69 18.92 -14.47 23.08
C LYS A 69 18.69 -14.81 24.56
N SER A 70 18.23 -16.03 24.87
CA SER A 70 18.70 -16.74 26.08
C SER A 70 18.23 -18.20 26.10
N ALA A 71 18.71 -18.99 25.14
CA ALA A 71 18.83 -20.43 25.35
C ALA A 71 20.31 -20.73 25.57
N LEU A 72 20.76 -20.66 26.83
CA LEU A 72 21.98 -21.33 27.27
C LEU A 72 21.73 -22.02 28.63
N MET A 73 21.15 -23.23 28.52
CA MET A 73 21.37 -24.47 29.30
C MET A 73 20.48 -24.82 30.55
N PRO A 74 20.15 -26.12 30.77
CA PRO A 74 19.24 -26.68 31.81
C PRO A 74 20.05 -27.34 32.99
N PRO A 75 19.51 -28.22 33.90
CA PRO A 75 18.15 -28.49 34.40
C PRO A 75 18.02 -28.27 35.94
N GLY A 76 16.80 -28.15 36.49
CA GLY A 76 16.58 -28.05 37.95
C GLY A 76 15.25 -28.65 38.38
N VAL A 77 15.30 -29.88 38.89
CA VAL A 77 14.20 -30.58 39.57
C VAL A 77 14.00 -29.96 40.97
N ALA A 78 12.77 -29.53 41.26
CA ALA A 78 12.21 -29.40 42.61
C ALA A 78 10.71 -29.68 42.45
N ALA A 79 10.17 -30.88 42.67
CA ALA A 79 10.07 -31.60 43.94
C ALA A 79 9.63 -30.67 45.09
N SER A 80 8.32 -30.48 45.23
CA SER A 80 7.57 -30.46 46.51
C SER A 80 6.08 -30.55 46.22
#